data_AF-A0A957BT64-F1
#
_entry.id   AF-A0A957BT64-F1
#
_cell.length_a   1.000
_cell.length_b   1.000
_cell.length_c   1.000
_cell.angle_alpha   90.00
_cell.angle_beta   90.00
_cell.angle_gamma   90.00
#
_symmetry.space_group_name_H-M   'P 1'
#
loop_
_entity.id
_entity.type
_entity.pdbx_description
1 polymer ?
#
loop_
_entity_poly.entity_id
_entity_poly.type
_entity_poly.pdbx_seq_one_letter_code
_entity_poly.pdbx_strand_id
1 'polypeptide(L)'
;MRELADSIEFTLLMPCLNEAETLERCIQKARQGLMSAGVDGEVLIADNGSSDGSQTIAEQAGARVVHVPQRGYGAALNAGIHEAQGRYIIMGDADD
;
A
#
# COMPACT_ATOMS: atom_id res chain seq x y z
N MET A 1 -12.18 29.82 3.84
CA MET A 1 -13.00 29.00 2.92
C MET A 1 -12.09 28.30 1.93
N ARG A 2 -11.73 27.06 2.21
CA ARG A 2 -11.33 26.03 1.24
C ARG A 2 -11.60 24.69 1.91
N GLU A 3 -12.84 24.23 1.82
CA GLU A 3 -13.12 22.80 1.91
C GLU A 3 -12.50 22.20 0.64
N LEU A 4 -11.32 21.59 0.79
CA LEU A 4 -10.90 20.54 -0.12
C LEU A 4 -11.56 19.29 0.43
N ALA A 5 -12.60 18.82 -0.25
CA ALA A 5 -13.26 17.57 0.10
C ALA A 5 -12.22 16.45 0.24
N ASP A 6 -12.23 15.72 1.37
CA ASP A 6 -11.68 14.38 1.64
C ASP A 6 -10.69 13.80 0.61
N SER A 7 -9.65 14.53 0.23
CA SER A 7 -8.71 14.08 -0.79
C SER A 7 -7.55 13.40 -0.10
N ILE A 8 -7.36 12.11 -0.37
CA ILE A 8 -6.20 11.33 0.08
C ILE A 8 -4.93 12.11 -0.32
N GLU A 9 -4.13 12.52 0.67
CA GLU A 9 -2.92 13.31 0.43
C GLU A 9 -1.74 12.40 0.08
N PHE A 10 -1.62 11.26 0.76
CA PHE A 10 -0.52 10.31 0.58
C PHE A 10 -1.03 8.89 0.28
N THR A 11 -0.40 8.23 -0.69
CA THR A 11 -0.44 6.76 -0.86
C THR A 11 0.88 6.18 -0.38
N LEU A 12 0.83 5.33 0.65
CA LEU A 12 1.96 4.49 1.04
C LEU A 12 1.89 3.20 0.21
N LEU A 13 2.69 3.13 -0.84
CA LEU A 13 2.72 2.03 -1.80
C LEU A 13 3.79 1.00 -1.42
N MET A 14 3.39 -0.26 -1.28
CA MET A 14 4.29 -1.39 -1.05
C MET A 14 4.08 -2.48 -2.11
N PRO A 15 5.12 -2.86 -2.89
CA PRO A 15 5.05 -4.06 -3.72
C PRO A 15 5.10 -5.31 -2.84
N CYS A 16 4.39 -6.37 -3.21
CA CYS A 16 4.32 -7.60 -2.42
C CYS A 16 4.39 -8.85 -3.28
N LEU A 17 5.16 -9.84 -2.81
CA LEU A 17 5.24 -11.19 -3.35
C LEU A 17 5.60 -12.20 -2.25
N ASN A 18 4.60 -12.90 -1.72
CA ASN A 18 4.73 -13.90 -0.66
C ASN A 18 5.38 -13.38 0.63
N GLU A 19 4.81 -12.31 1.20
CA GLU A 19 5.30 -11.65 2.41
C GLU A 19 4.36 -11.85 3.62
N ALA A 20 3.65 -12.98 3.70
CA ALA A 20 2.63 -13.20 4.74
C ALA A 20 3.15 -13.07 6.18
N GLU A 21 4.44 -13.29 6.42
CA GLU A 21 5.05 -13.21 7.76
C GLU A 21 5.28 -11.78 8.26
N THR A 22 5.45 -10.82 7.34
CA THR A 22 5.89 -9.44 7.66
C THR A 22 4.86 -8.38 7.27
N LEU A 23 4.05 -8.64 6.25
CA LEU A 23 3.18 -7.67 5.60
C LEU A 23 2.21 -6.97 6.54
N GLU A 24 1.59 -7.69 7.49
CA GLU A 24 0.68 -7.08 8.47
C GLU A 24 1.40 -5.98 9.27
N ARG A 25 2.61 -6.27 9.77
CA ARG A 25 3.40 -5.33 10.56
C ARG A 25 3.79 -4.11 9.73
N CYS A 26 4.19 -4.29 8.46
CA CYS A 26 4.51 -3.19 7.55
C CYS A 26 3.31 -2.26 7.36
N ILE A 27 2.12 -2.83 7.14
CA ILE A 27 0.88 -2.07 6.99
C ILE A 27 0.54 -1.30 8.28
N GLN A 28 0.67 -1.92 9.45
CA GLN A 28 0.41 -1.23 10.72
C GLN A 28 1.40 -0.07 10.96
N LYS A 29 2.69 -0.26 10.65
CA LYS A 29 3.70 0.82 10.71
C LYS A 29 3.32 1.97 9.78
N ALA A 30 2.95 1.68 8.54
CA ALA A 30 2.54 2.65 7.54
C ALA A 30 1.31 3.47 8.00
N ARG A 31 0.26 2.79 8.46
CA ARG A 31 -0.95 3.42 9.00
C ARG A 31 -0.65 4.28 10.22
N GLN A 32 0.17 3.78 11.16
CA GLN A 32 0.60 4.55 12.33
C GLN A 32 1.38 5.80 11.93
N GLY A 33 2.22 5.72 10.88
CA GLY A 33 2.93 6.87 10.32
C GLY A 33 1.98 7.98 9.85
N LEU A 34 0.97 7.63 9.06
CA LEU A 34 -0.05 8.57 8.59
C LEU A 34 -0.79 9.23 9.77
N MET A 35 -1.25 8.42 10.73
CA MET A 35 -1.97 8.90 11.92
C MET A 35 -1.10 9.84 12.76
N SER A 36 0.16 9.48 13.03
CA SER A 36 1.08 10.31 13.82
C SER A 36 1.44 11.63 13.13
N ALA A 37 1.47 11.64 11.79
CA ALA A 37 1.70 12.85 11.01
C ALA A 37 0.45 13.74 10.88
N GLY A 38 -0.74 13.23 11.22
CA GLY A 38 -1.99 13.97 11.11
C GLY A 38 -2.38 14.26 9.66
N VAL A 39 -2.04 13.36 8.73
CA VAL A 39 -2.33 13.49 7.30
C VAL A 39 -3.29 12.40 6.84
N ASP A 40 -4.15 12.74 5.89
CA ASP A 40 -5.05 11.78 5.26
C ASP A 40 -4.29 10.95 4.22
N GLY A 41 -4.38 9.62 4.31
CA GLY A 41 -3.66 8.75 3.41
C GLY A 41 -4.23 7.34 3.31
N GLU A 42 -3.78 6.61 2.30
CA GLU A 42 -4.06 5.20 2.11
C GLU A 42 -2.78 4.36 2.21
N VAL A 43 -2.95 3.07 2.48
CA VAL A 43 -1.91 2.05 2.29
C VAL A 43 -2.33 1.18 1.11
N LEU A 44 -1.49 1.10 0.09
CA LEU A 44 -1.72 0.35 -1.14
C LEU A 44 -0.68 -0.75 -1.28
N ILE A 45 -1.14 -2.00 -1.38
CA ILE A 45 -0.31 -3.17 -1.68
C ILE A 45 -0.45 -3.51 -3.16
N ALA A 46 0.65 -3.51 -3.89
CA ALA A 46 0.73 -3.99 -5.26
C ALA A 46 1.22 -5.44 -5.27
N ASP A 47 0.28 -6.38 -5.24
CA ASP A 47 0.55 -7.81 -5.19
C ASP A 47 0.82 -8.36 -6.59
N ASN A 48 2.02 -8.88 -6.85
CA ASN A 48 2.39 -9.41 -8.17
C ASN A 48 2.34 -10.95 -8.26
N GLY A 49 1.41 -11.57 -7.54
CA GLY A 49 1.11 -13.00 -7.62
C GLY A 49 1.54 -13.79 -6.39
N SER A 50 1.21 -13.31 -5.19
CA SER A 50 1.38 -14.09 -3.96
C SER A 50 0.46 -15.32 -3.94
N SER A 51 0.90 -16.36 -3.24
CA SER A 51 0.21 -17.64 -3.06
C SER A 51 0.16 -18.11 -1.60
N ASP A 52 0.62 -17.27 -0.67
CA ASP A 52 0.81 -17.57 0.75
C ASP A 52 -0.26 -16.93 1.67
N GLY A 53 -1.23 -16.22 1.08
CA GLY A 53 -2.27 -15.50 1.83
C GLY A 53 -1.98 -14.02 2.06
N SER A 54 -0.87 -13.48 1.55
CA SER A 54 -0.49 -12.06 1.66
C SER A 54 -1.63 -11.09 1.32
N GLN A 55 -2.39 -11.35 0.26
CA GLN A 55 -3.51 -10.49 -0.16
C GLN A 55 -4.58 -10.37 0.93
N THR A 56 -5.02 -11.50 1.48
CA THR A 56 -6.01 -11.55 2.57
C THR A 56 -5.51 -10.83 3.81
N ILE A 57 -4.23 -11.03 4.17
CA ILE A 57 -3.59 -10.37 5.31
C ILE A 57 -3.59 -8.85 5.12
N ALA A 58 -3.25 -8.38 3.92
CA ALA A 58 -3.24 -6.95 3.61
C ALA A 58 -4.62 -6.30 3.73
N GLU A 59 -5.64 -6.93 3.15
CA GLU A 59 -7.02 -6.44 3.23
C GLU A 59 -7.51 -6.40 4.69
N GLN A 60 -7.24 -7.44 5.47
CA GLN A 60 -7.61 -7.51 6.89
C GLN A 60 -6.86 -6.47 7.74
N ALA A 61 -5.61 -6.15 7.40
CA ALA A 61 -4.83 -5.08 8.03
C ALA A 61 -5.30 -3.67 7.62
N GLY A 62 -6.29 -3.55 6.73
CA GLY A 62 -6.88 -2.30 6.29
C GLY A 62 -6.10 -1.61 5.17
N ALA A 63 -5.29 -2.34 4.42
CA ALA A 63 -4.72 -1.86 3.17
C ALA A 63 -5.64 -2.16 1.99
N ARG A 64 -5.54 -1.35 0.94
CA ARG A 64 -6.11 -1.67 -0.38
C ARG A 64 -5.12 -2.54 -1.14
N VAL A 65 -5.60 -3.55 -1.85
CA VAL A 65 -4.75 -4.44 -2.64
C VAL A 65 -5.08 -4.26 -4.12
N VAL A 66 -4.06 -4.10 -4.95
CA VAL A 66 -4.15 -4.21 -6.41
C VAL A 66 -3.42 -5.47 -6.87
N HIS A 67 -4.09 -6.28 -7.67
CA HIS A 67 -3.47 -7.43 -8.33
C HIS A 67 -2.69 -6.99 -9.57
N VAL A 68 -1.42 -7.36 -9.63
CA VAL A 68 -0.50 -7.05 -10.73
C VAL A 68 -0.14 -8.35 -11.46
N PRO A 69 -0.68 -8.59 -12.66
CA PRO A 69 -0.50 -9.87 -13.36
C PRO A 69 0.95 -10.09 -13.84
N GLN A 70 1.70 -9.02 -14.04
CA GLN A 70 3.11 -9.08 -14.45
C GLN A 70 4.01 -9.15 -13.22
N ARG A 71 4.79 -10.24 -13.10
CA ARG A 71 5.80 -10.37 -12.06
C ARG A 71 6.95 -9.40 -12.27
N GLY A 72 7.53 -8.97 -11.15
CA GLY A 72 8.71 -8.12 -11.10
C GLY A 72 8.45 -6.89 -10.24
N TYR A 73 9.48 -6.47 -9.50
CA TYR A 73 9.41 -5.34 -8.58
C TYR A 73 8.97 -4.05 -9.29
N GLY A 74 9.60 -3.74 -10.42
CA GLY A 74 9.23 -2.56 -11.23
C GLY A 74 7.82 -2.63 -11.82
N ALA A 75 7.32 -3.84 -12.16
CA ALA A 75 5.96 -4.00 -12.64
C ALA A 75 4.94 -3.73 -11.53
N ALA A 76 5.21 -4.24 -10.32
CA ALA A 76 4.39 -3.98 -9.13
C ALA A 76 4.34 -2.49 -8.78
N LEU A 77 5.50 -1.82 -8.71
CA LEU A 77 5.55 -0.39 -8.44
C LEU A 77 4.84 0.43 -9.52
N ASN A 78 5.09 0.14 -10.80
CA ASN A 78 4.44 0.88 -11.89
C ASN A 78 2.92 0.74 -11.83
N ALA A 79 2.39 -0.47 -11.65
CA ALA A 79 0.95 -0.68 -11.51
C ALA A 79 0.40 0.04 -10.26
N GLY A 80 1.07 -0.09 -9.11
CA GLY A 80 0.70 0.58 -7.88
C GLY A 80 0.69 2.11 -7.99
N ILE A 81 1.64 2.70 -8.72
CA ILE A 81 1.69 4.15 -8.98
C ILE A 81 0.47 4.62 -9.78
N HIS A 82 0.03 3.84 -10.78
CA HIS A 82 -1.15 4.19 -11.59
C HIS A 82 -2.46 4.05 -10.81
N GLU A 83 -2.48 3.18 -9.81
CA GLU A 83 -3.65 2.92 -8.97
C GLU A 83 -3.69 3.77 -7.70
N ALA A 84 -2.61 4.49 -7.38
CA ALA A 84 -2.52 5.35 -6.21
C ALA A 84 -3.52 6.51 -6.30
N GLN A 85 -4.23 6.77 -5.21
CA GLN A 85 -5.22 7.85 -5.12
C GLN A 85 -4.66 9.11 -4.44
N GLY A 86 -3.52 8.98 -3.76
CA GLY A 86 -2.84 10.06 -3.08
C GLY A 86 -2.20 11.06 -4.03
N ARG A 87 -2.19 12.33 -3.63
CA ARG A 87 -1.43 13.38 -4.33
C ARG A 87 0.07 13.09 -4.36
N TYR A 88 0.58 12.47 -3.30
CA TYR A 88 1.97 12.04 -3.17
C TYR A 88 2.03 10.54 -2.95
N ILE A 89 3.09 9.91 -3.46
CA ILE A 89 3.34 8.48 -3.29
C ILE A 89 4.65 8.32 -2.53
N ILE A 90 4.61 7.54 -1.45
CA ILE A 90 5.80 7.11 -0.72
C ILE A 90 5.90 5.60 -0.90
N MET A 91 7.05 5.14 -1.38
CA MET A 91 7.31 3.73 -1.61
C MET A 91 8.02 3.13 -0.39
N GLY A 92 7.61 1.94 0.03
CA GLY A 92 8.27 1.13 1.04
C GLY A 92 8.24 -0.35 0.64
N ASP A 93 9.11 -1.16 1.24
CA ASP A 93 9.08 -2.62 1.06
C ASP A 93 8.20 -3.29 2.13
N ALA A 94 7.74 -4.51 1.83
CA ALA A 94 6.78 -5.27 2.64
C ALA A 94 7.41 -6.37 3.50
N ASP A 95 8.74 -6.36 3.66
CA ASP A 95 9.55 -7.46 4.23
C ASP A 95 10.24 -7.12 5.56
N ASP A 96 9.90 -5.99 6.21
CA ASP A 96 10.54 -5.47 7.45
C ASP A 96 9.77 -5.67 8.77
#